data_AF-A0A7X6VI14-F1
#
_entry.id   AF-A0A7X6VI14-F1
#
_cell.length_a   1.000
_cell.length_b   1.000
_cell.length_c   1.000
_cell.angle_alpha   90.00
_cell.angle_beta   90.00
_cell.angle_gamma   90.00
#
_symmetry.space_group_name_H-M   'P 1'
#
loop_
_entity.id
_entity.type
_entity.pdbx_description
1 polymer ?
#
loop_
_entity_poly.entity_id
_entity_poly.type
_entity_poly.pdbx_seq_one_letter_code
_entity_poly.pdbx_strand_id
1 'polypeptide(L)'
;MLWVCRAGQEAAYYDEYINTSLIAIPWQGYNYDLSRFDTLSLFREVVINEKGLDNRTSVSNWASQLFAFCKQMKQGDYVLIPSFHSKTYALSEIASDYRYQDVSSDLHHVRYVTVLYKDIPREVFSQGVQYSLGAYRTIFKPNHADEIIATIHDWINNTLSKGAENG
;
A
#
# COMPACT_ATOMS: atom_id res chain seq x y z
N MET A 1 -4.68 2.90 -11.34
CA MET A 1 -3.29 2.39 -11.18
C MET A 1 -3.30 1.30 -10.11
N LEU A 2 -2.29 0.42 -10.06
CA LEU A 2 -2.09 -0.49 -8.93
C LEU A 2 -0.88 -0.04 -8.10
N TRP A 3 -1.05 -0.05 -6.79
CA TRP A 3 -0.01 0.16 -5.78
C TRP A 3 0.08 -1.03 -4.85
N VAL A 4 1.24 -1.24 -4.25
CA VAL A 4 1.41 -2.11 -3.09
C VAL A 4 1.64 -1.22 -1.87
N CYS A 5 0.90 -1.48 -0.80
CA CYS A 5 1.07 -0.81 0.49
C CYS A 5 1.24 -1.85 1.58
N ARG A 6 2.44 -1.93 2.18
CA ARG A 6 2.70 -2.82 3.32
C ARG A 6 2.25 -2.16 4.62
N ALA A 7 1.56 -2.92 5.45
CA ALA A 7 1.06 -2.47 6.74
C ALA A 7 2.13 -2.55 7.85
N GLY A 8 3.30 -1.97 7.61
CA GLY A 8 4.42 -1.96 8.55
C GLY A 8 5.31 -3.19 8.50
N GLN A 9 6.28 -3.26 9.42
CA GLN A 9 7.15 -4.41 9.59
C GLN A 9 6.30 -5.64 9.97
N GLU A 10 6.53 -6.76 9.30
CA GLU A 10 5.77 -8.01 9.48
C GLU A 10 4.24 -7.82 9.39
N ALA A 11 3.81 -6.80 8.63
CA ALA A 11 2.41 -6.42 8.47
C ALA A 11 1.67 -6.17 9.80
N ALA A 12 2.33 -5.60 10.80
CA ALA A 12 1.77 -5.34 12.13
C ALA A 12 0.45 -4.55 12.14
N TYR A 13 0.23 -3.67 11.15
CA TYR A 13 -0.99 -2.85 11.04
C TYR A 13 -2.01 -3.44 10.05
N TYR A 14 -1.84 -4.68 9.58
CA TYR A 14 -2.72 -5.27 8.55
C TYR A 14 -4.17 -5.30 9.01
N ASP A 15 -4.44 -5.83 10.20
CA ASP A 15 -5.80 -5.92 10.72
C ASP A 15 -6.41 -4.53 10.95
N GLU A 16 -5.61 -3.56 11.39
CA GLU A 16 -6.06 -2.17 11.51
C GLU A 16 -6.49 -1.62 10.15
N TYR A 17 -5.68 -1.80 9.11
CA TYR A 17 -5.98 -1.30 7.77
C TYR A 17 -7.29 -1.89 7.22
N ILE A 18 -7.45 -3.20 7.38
CA ILE A 18 -8.62 -3.91 6.87
C ILE A 18 -9.88 -3.59 7.68
N ASN A 19 -9.80 -3.61 9.01
CA ASN A 19 -10.98 -3.41 9.87
C ASN A 19 -11.45 -1.96 9.90
N THR A 20 -10.55 -1.00 9.71
CA THR A 20 -10.88 0.42 9.70
C THR A 20 -11.00 1.01 8.29
N SER A 21 -10.79 0.18 7.25
CA SER A 21 -10.90 0.59 5.84
C SER A 21 -10.03 1.82 5.52
N LEU A 22 -8.77 1.77 5.95
CA LEU A 22 -7.77 2.78 5.65
C LEU A 22 -6.41 2.16 5.40
N ILE A 23 -5.57 2.87 4.67
CA ILE A 23 -4.14 2.61 4.57
C ILE A 23 -3.38 3.80 5.13
N ALA A 24 -2.20 3.54 5.67
CA ALA A 24 -1.35 4.55 6.24
C ALA A 24 0.12 4.39 5.85
N ILE A 25 0.92 5.41 6.18
CA ILE A 25 2.38 5.29 6.20
C ILE A 25 2.77 4.83 7.61
N PRO A 26 3.28 3.59 7.78
CA PRO A 26 3.58 3.01 9.09
C PRO A 26 4.99 3.39 9.57
N TRP A 27 5.32 4.68 9.53
CA TRP A 27 6.66 5.18 9.80
C TRP A 27 6.66 6.13 10.99
N GLN A 28 7.59 5.91 11.92
CA GLN A 28 7.86 6.82 13.02
C GLN A 28 8.38 8.18 12.52
N GLY A 29 7.86 9.25 13.12
CA GLY A 29 8.15 10.65 12.77
C GLY A 29 7.19 11.23 11.74
N TYR A 30 7.56 12.36 11.14
CA TYR A 30 6.71 13.11 10.20
C TYR A 30 5.40 13.59 10.85
N ASN A 31 5.47 14.05 12.09
CA ASN A 31 4.32 14.47 12.91
C ASN A 31 3.78 15.85 12.49
N TYR A 32 3.56 16.06 11.19
CA TYR A 32 2.98 17.25 10.60
C TYR A 32 2.40 16.96 9.21
N ASP A 33 1.40 17.73 8.81
CA ASP A 33 0.74 17.56 7.52
C ASP A 33 1.71 17.75 6.34
N LEU A 34 1.91 16.70 5.53
CA LEU A 34 2.78 16.68 4.34
C LEU A 34 2.07 17.18 3.07
N SER A 35 0.77 17.51 3.14
CA SER A 35 0.03 18.09 2.02
C SER A 35 0.62 19.42 1.54
N ARG A 36 1.36 20.13 2.40
CA ARG A 36 2.00 21.42 2.12
C ARG A 36 3.17 21.38 1.14
N PHE A 37 3.70 20.21 0.79
CA PHE A 37 4.86 20.07 -0.10
C PHE A 37 4.44 19.52 -1.45
N ASP A 38 4.72 20.22 -2.55
CA ASP A 38 4.17 19.82 -3.86
C ASP A 38 5.14 19.09 -4.80
N THR A 39 6.43 19.04 -4.48
CA THR A 39 7.44 18.47 -5.38
C THR A 39 8.23 17.37 -4.71
N LEU A 40 8.70 16.41 -5.52
CA LEU A 40 9.60 15.35 -5.02
C LEU A 40 10.89 15.92 -4.40
N SER A 41 11.37 17.10 -4.84
CA SER A 41 12.52 17.76 -4.23
C SER A 41 12.23 18.16 -2.78
N LEU A 42 11.07 18.76 -2.51
CA LEU A 42 10.66 19.12 -1.16
C LEU A 42 10.51 17.90 -0.26
N PHE A 43 9.99 16.78 -0.78
CA PHE A 43 9.96 15.53 -0.02
C PHE A 43 11.35 14.96 0.29
N ARG A 44 12.36 15.21 -0.56
CA ARG A 44 13.76 14.85 -0.22
C ARG A 44 14.29 15.69 0.94
N GLU A 45 14.00 16.98 0.95
CA GLU A 45 14.37 17.88 2.06
C GLU A 45 13.68 17.45 3.37
N VAL A 46 12.38 17.13 3.32
CA VAL A 46 11.63 16.56 4.45
C VAL A 46 12.33 15.33 5.03
N VAL A 47 12.73 14.38 4.18
CA VAL A 47 13.41 13.15 4.64
C VAL A 47 14.79 13.46 5.23
N ILE A 48 15.57 14.34 4.61
CA ILE A 48 16.91 14.74 5.12
C ILE A 48 16.78 15.33 6.51
N ASN A 49 15.82 16.26 6.70
CA ASN A 49 15.60 16.95 7.96
C ASN A 49 15.07 16.01 9.05
N GLU A 50 14.11 15.14 8.73
CA GLU A 50 13.50 14.23 9.70
C GLU A 50 14.45 13.12 10.15
N LYS A 51 15.25 12.57 9.23
CA LYS A 51 16.11 11.41 9.51
C LYS A 51 17.56 11.76 9.80
N GLY A 52 17.99 13.00 9.55
CA GLY A 52 19.39 13.41 9.68
C GLY A 52 20.33 12.63 8.76
N LEU A 53 19.84 12.22 7.58
CA LEU A 53 20.57 11.38 6.63
C LEU A 53 21.04 12.19 5.42
N ASP A 54 22.26 11.92 4.95
CA ASP A 54 22.84 12.48 3.72
C ASP A 54 22.97 11.46 2.58
N ASN A 55 22.65 10.19 2.83
CA ASN A 55 22.70 9.13 1.83
C ASN A 55 21.64 9.37 0.73
N ARG A 56 22.11 9.76 -0.46
CA ARG A 56 21.26 10.07 -1.64
C ARG A 56 20.28 8.95 -2.00
N THR A 57 20.71 7.69 -1.94
CA THR A 57 19.87 6.54 -2.34
C THR A 57 18.74 6.33 -1.35
N SER A 58 19.03 6.33 -0.05
CA SER A 58 18.03 6.24 1.00
C SER A 58 17.07 7.42 0.94
N VAL A 59 17.59 8.65 0.88
CA VAL A 59 16.74 9.85 0.78
C VAL A 59 15.78 9.76 -0.41
N SER A 60 16.27 9.39 -1.60
CA SER A 60 15.41 9.26 -2.79
C SER A 60 14.36 8.15 -2.64
N ASN A 61 14.72 7.02 -2.02
CA ASN A 61 13.78 5.91 -1.80
C ASN A 61 12.67 6.29 -0.82
N TRP A 62 12.99 7.00 0.26
CA TRP A 62 11.99 7.39 1.25
C TRP A 62 11.12 8.54 0.74
N ALA A 63 11.74 9.54 0.10
CA ALA A 63 11.02 10.67 -0.48
C ALA A 63 10.04 10.25 -1.57
N SER A 64 10.43 9.28 -2.42
CA SER A 64 9.53 8.77 -3.47
C SER A 64 8.31 8.04 -2.91
N GLN A 65 8.43 7.35 -1.77
CA GLN A 65 7.31 6.69 -1.10
C GLN A 65 6.35 7.70 -0.47
N LEU A 66 6.88 8.69 0.26
CA LEU A 66 6.06 9.77 0.82
C LEU A 66 5.34 10.55 -0.29
N PHE A 67 6.07 10.93 -1.35
CA PHE A 67 5.50 11.65 -2.48
C PHE A 67 4.45 10.82 -3.21
N ALA A 68 4.70 9.52 -3.41
CA ALA A 68 3.72 8.62 -4.00
C ALA A 68 2.42 8.62 -3.21
N PHE A 69 2.51 8.40 -1.89
CA PHE A 69 1.35 8.36 -1.02
C PHE A 69 0.62 9.70 -0.91
N CYS A 70 1.36 10.79 -0.69
CA CYS A 70 0.76 12.10 -0.43
C CYS A 70 0.22 12.77 -1.70
N LYS A 71 0.86 12.55 -2.86
CA LYS A 71 0.59 13.33 -4.09
C LYS A 71 0.23 12.53 -5.33
N GLN A 72 0.72 11.29 -5.48
CA GLN A 72 0.53 10.55 -6.73
C GLN A 72 -0.65 9.58 -6.71
N MET A 73 -0.90 8.94 -5.56
CA MET A 73 -2.08 8.11 -5.35
C MET A 73 -3.36 8.95 -5.43
N LYS A 74 -4.40 8.39 -6.06
CA LYS A 74 -5.68 9.07 -6.26
C LYS A 74 -6.85 8.14 -5.95
N GLN A 75 -8.02 8.74 -5.74
CA GLN A 75 -9.26 7.98 -5.64
C GLN A 75 -9.47 7.14 -6.92
N GLY A 76 -9.94 5.90 -6.75
CA GLY A 76 -10.08 4.92 -7.83
C GLY A 76 -8.81 4.15 -8.19
N ASP A 77 -7.66 4.47 -7.59
CA ASP A 77 -6.49 3.58 -7.67
C ASP A 77 -6.68 2.35 -6.79
N TYR A 78 -6.13 1.21 -7.23
CA TYR A 78 -6.10 -0.01 -6.44
C TYR A 78 -4.84 -0.08 -5.56
N VAL A 79 -5.00 -0.70 -4.39
CA VAL A 79 -3.93 -0.97 -3.44
C VAL A 79 -4.00 -2.43 -3.04
N LEU A 80 -2.90 -3.14 -3.26
CA LEU A 80 -2.69 -4.49 -2.77
C LEU A 80 -1.95 -4.43 -1.44
N ILE A 81 -2.54 -5.01 -0.41
CA ILE A 81 -2.02 -5.02 0.96
C ILE A 81 -1.60 -6.46 1.30
N PRO A 82 -0.29 -6.75 1.41
CA PRO A 82 0.17 -8.08 1.78
C PRO A 82 -0.06 -8.36 3.27
N SER A 83 -0.61 -9.53 3.58
CA SER A 83 -0.58 -10.10 4.92
C SER A 83 0.71 -10.89 5.12
N PHE A 84 1.35 -10.74 6.29
CA PHE A 84 2.56 -11.48 6.62
C PHE A 84 2.25 -12.93 7.01
N HIS A 85 1.28 -13.14 7.90
CA HIS A 85 1.03 -14.43 8.54
C HIS A 85 0.34 -15.43 7.61
N SER A 86 -0.72 -14.98 6.94
CA SER A 86 -1.53 -15.83 6.06
C SER A 86 -0.93 -16.02 4.66
N LYS A 87 0.13 -15.27 4.31
CA LYS A 87 0.70 -15.21 2.95
C LYS A 87 -0.36 -14.90 1.89
N THR A 88 -1.39 -14.14 2.27
CA THR A 88 -2.45 -13.69 1.37
C THR A 88 -2.32 -12.20 1.10
N TYR A 89 -3.12 -11.70 0.16
CA TYR A 89 -3.26 -10.28 -0.14
C TYR A 89 -4.71 -9.84 0.03
N ALA A 90 -4.89 -8.58 0.39
CA ALA A 90 -6.15 -7.87 0.26
C ALA A 90 -6.06 -6.85 -0.88
N LEU A 91 -7.07 -6.83 -1.75
CA LEU A 91 -7.24 -5.81 -2.77
C LEU A 91 -8.24 -4.76 -2.27
N SER A 92 -7.83 -3.51 -2.27
CA SER A 92 -8.66 -2.36 -1.88
C SER A 92 -8.60 -1.27 -2.95
N GLU A 93 -9.62 -0.42 -3.00
CA GLU A 93 -9.69 0.76 -3.86
C GLU A 93 -9.58 2.03 -3.00
N ILE A 94 -8.75 2.99 -3.42
CA ILE A 94 -8.62 4.27 -2.71
C ILE A 94 -9.92 5.07 -2.83
N ALA A 95 -10.51 5.40 -1.69
CA ALA A 95 -11.78 6.10 -1.57
C ALA A 95 -11.63 7.55 -1.08
N SER A 96 -10.40 8.00 -0.76
CA SER A 96 -10.15 9.39 -0.37
C SER A 96 -8.82 9.95 -0.87
N ASP A 97 -8.75 11.28 -0.88
CA ASP A 97 -7.47 11.98 -0.92
C ASP A 97 -6.66 11.71 0.36
N TYR A 98 -5.39 12.11 0.31
CA TYR A 98 -4.50 12.08 1.47
C TYR A 98 -5.05 12.92 2.61
N ARG A 99 -4.96 12.40 3.84
CA ARG A 99 -5.33 13.11 5.06
C ARG A 99 -4.23 12.97 6.11
N TYR A 100 -4.01 14.05 6.83
CA TYR A 100 -3.23 14.06 8.07
C TYR A 100 -4.20 14.03 9.26
N GLN A 101 -4.28 12.89 9.95
CA GLN A 101 -5.14 12.68 11.12
C GLN A 101 -4.57 11.57 12.00
N ASP A 102 -4.79 11.67 13.30
CA ASP A 102 -4.33 10.66 14.26
C ASP A 102 -5.27 9.44 14.25
N VAL A 103 -4.80 8.33 13.70
CA VAL A 103 -5.49 7.03 13.78
C VAL A 103 -4.95 6.21 14.95
N SER A 104 -3.64 6.21 15.12
CA SER A 104 -2.95 5.64 16.28
C SER A 104 -1.67 6.44 16.56
N SER A 105 -0.90 6.07 17.58
CA SER A 105 0.34 6.78 17.96
C SER A 105 1.37 6.87 16.84
N ASP A 106 1.28 5.97 15.86
CA ASP A 106 2.28 5.80 14.80
C ASP A 106 1.72 6.05 13.40
N LEU A 107 0.41 6.29 13.28
CA LEU A 107 -0.30 6.40 12.00
C LEU A 107 -1.01 7.74 11.87
N HIS A 108 -0.30 8.70 11.27
CA HIS A 108 -0.82 10.05 11.05
C HIS A 108 -1.16 10.37 9.59
N HIS A 109 -0.59 9.61 8.65
CA HIS A 109 -0.71 9.85 7.21
C HIS A 109 -1.58 8.77 6.58
N VAL A 110 -2.83 9.10 6.26
CA VAL A 110 -3.82 8.08 5.90
C VAL A 110 -4.56 8.39 4.60
N ARG A 111 -5.12 7.32 4.03
CA ARG A 111 -6.13 7.36 2.97
C ARG A 111 -7.18 6.31 3.29
N TYR A 112 -8.44 6.66 3.17
CA TYR A 112 -9.53 5.69 3.27
C TYR A 112 -9.57 4.83 2.00
N VAL A 113 -9.95 3.57 2.18
CA VAL A 113 -10.06 2.60 1.10
C VAL A 113 -11.35 1.81 1.25
N THR A 114 -11.88 1.32 0.14
CA THR A 114 -12.90 0.27 0.16
C THR A 114 -12.19 -1.07 -0.01
N VAL A 115 -12.30 -1.97 0.97
CA VAL A 115 -11.76 -3.32 0.85
C VAL A 115 -12.65 -4.12 -0.10
N LEU A 116 -12.12 -4.51 -1.26
CA LEU A 116 -12.87 -5.22 -2.29
C LEU A 116 -12.81 -6.73 -2.07
N TYR A 117 -11.60 -7.25 -1.84
CA TYR A 117 -11.35 -8.68 -1.70
C TYR A 117 -10.26 -8.92 -0.67
N LYS A 118 -10.41 -10.00 0.10
CA LYS A 118 -9.45 -10.46 1.10
C LYS A 118 -9.03 -11.89 0.78
N ASP A 119 -7.97 -12.32 1.45
CA ASP A 119 -7.52 -13.71 1.45
C ASP A 119 -7.15 -14.25 0.08
N ILE A 120 -6.69 -13.37 -0.83
CA ILE A 120 -6.18 -13.73 -2.14
C ILE A 120 -4.89 -14.53 -1.92
N PRO A 121 -4.84 -15.83 -2.23
CA PRO A 121 -3.66 -16.66 -1.97
C PRO A 121 -2.49 -16.21 -2.84
N ARG A 122 -1.27 -16.18 -2.30
CA ARG A 122 -0.08 -15.81 -3.09
C ARG A 122 0.17 -16.75 -4.27
N GLU A 123 -0.29 -17.98 -4.15
CA GLU A 123 -0.10 -19.07 -5.11
C GLU A 123 -0.88 -18.86 -6.42
N VAL A 124 -1.86 -17.95 -6.44
CA VAL A 124 -2.57 -17.60 -7.69
C VAL A 124 -1.68 -16.84 -8.66
N PHE A 125 -0.64 -16.16 -8.14
CA PHE A 125 0.26 -15.34 -8.93
C PHE A 125 1.43 -16.14 -9.50
N SER A 126 1.86 -15.77 -10.70
CA SER A 126 3.09 -16.29 -11.32
C SER A 126 4.33 -15.98 -10.46
N GLN A 127 5.39 -16.77 -10.63
CA GLN A 127 6.64 -16.57 -9.87
C GLN A 127 7.25 -15.17 -10.11
N GLY A 128 7.12 -14.62 -11.32
CA GLY A 128 7.58 -13.28 -11.66
C GLY A 128 6.80 -12.19 -10.90
N VAL A 129 5.48 -12.31 -10.86
CA VAL A 129 4.63 -11.42 -10.05
C VAL A 129 4.96 -11.55 -8.57
N GLN A 130 5.08 -12.76 -8.05
CA GLN A 130 5.44 -13.01 -6.66
C GLN A 130 6.79 -12.37 -6.27
N TYR A 131 7.77 -12.37 -7.18
CA TYR A 131 9.04 -11.69 -6.99
C TYR A 131 8.87 -10.17 -6.94
N SER A 132 8.10 -9.60 -7.88
CA SER A 132 7.78 -8.16 -7.86
C SER A 132 7.05 -7.72 -6.59
N LEU A 133 6.11 -8.53 -6.10
CA LEU A 133 5.38 -8.27 -4.86
C LEU A 133 6.23 -8.49 -3.60
N GLY A 134 7.39 -9.16 -3.73
CA GLY A 134 8.35 -9.40 -2.65
C GLY A 134 9.30 -8.23 -2.36
N ALA A 135 9.22 -7.12 -3.10
CA ALA A 135 10.09 -5.96 -2.87
C ALA A 135 9.97 -5.41 -1.44
N TYR A 136 11.11 -5.04 -0.84
CA TYR A 136 11.20 -4.61 0.57
C TYR A 136 10.63 -3.20 0.86
N ARG A 137 10.17 -2.49 -0.16
CA ARG A 137 9.61 -1.13 -0.01
C ARG A 137 8.21 -1.20 0.59
N THR A 138 7.85 -0.20 1.39
CA THR A 138 6.53 -0.09 2.00
C THR A 138 5.48 0.29 0.96
N ILE A 139 5.79 1.26 0.11
CA ILE A 139 4.87 1.80 -0.89
C ILE A 139 5.54 1.78 -2.25
N PHE A 140 4.96 1.08 -3.24
CA PHE A 140 5.54 1.07 -4.58
C PHE A 140 4.50 0.66 -5.63
N LYS A 141 4.82 0.90 -6.90
CA LYS A 141 4.10 0.33 -8.03
C LYS A 141 4.74 -1.02 -8.37
N PRO A 142 3.99 -2.13 -8.35
CA PRO A 142 4.52 -3.41 -8.78
C PRO A 142 4.73 -3.41 -10.30
N ASN A 143 5.67 -4.22 -10.78
CA ASN A 143 5.71 -4.58 -12.19
C ASN A 143 4.51 -5.49 -12.50
N HIS A 144 4.12 -5.56 -13.78
CA HIS A 144 3.01 -6.43 -14.23
C HIS A 144 1.66 -6.13 -13.54
N ALA A 145 1.37 -4.84 -13.30
CA ALA A 145 0.13 -4.42 -12.64
C ALA A 145 -1.15 -4.98 -13.29
N ASP A 146 -1.20 -5.00 -14.62
CA ASP A 146 -2.37 -5.50 -15.36
C ASP A 146 -2.53 -7.02 -15.20
N GLU A 147 -1.41 -7.78 -15.20
CA GLU A 147 -1.42 -9.23 -14.93
C GLU A 147 -1.91 -9.51 -13.50
N ILE A 148 -1.48 -8.71 -12.52
CA ILE A 148 -1.91 -8.85 -11.12
C ILE A 148 -3.43 -8.67 -11.02
N ILE A 149 -3.98 -7.59 -11.60
CA ILE A 149 -5.42 -7.33 -11.54
C ILE A 149 -6.21 -8.41 -12.27
N ALA A 150 -5.80 -8.82 -13.46
CA ALA A 150 -6.45 -9.89 -14.22
C ALA A 150 -6.47 -11.21 -13.43
N THR A 151 -5.32 -11.59 -12.85
CA THR A 151 -5.20 -12.80 -12.02
C THR A 151 -6.15 -12.78 -10.82
N ILE A 152 -6.28 -11.63 -10.15
CA ILE A 152 -7.20 -11.48 -9.01
C ILE A 152 -8.65 -11.67 -9.47
N HIS A 153 -9.05 -11.03 -10.58
CA HIS A 153 -10.40 -11.18 -11.14
C HIS A 153 -10.71 -12.63 -11.52
N ASP A 154 -9.79 -13.32 -12.18
CA ASP A 154 -9.96 -14.73 -12.55
C ASP A 154 -10.11 -15.61 -11.31
N TRP A 155 -9.29 -15.38 -10.27
CA TRP A 155 -9.41 -16.11 -9.01
C TRP A 155 -10.77 -15.89 -8.34
N ILE A 156 -11.28 -14.65 -8.32
CA ILE A 156 -12.60 -14.32 -7.74
C ILE A 156 -13.71 -15.03 -8.50
N ASN A 157 -13.71 -14.93 -9.83
CA ASN A 157 -14.75 -15.53 -10.67
C ASN A 157 -14.81 -17.06 -10.48
N ASN A 158 -13.65 -17.70 -10.38
CA ASN A 158 -13.55 -19.13 -10.12
C ASN A 158 -14.01 -19.52 -8.70
N THR A 159 -13.77 -18.66 -7.71
CA THR A 159 -14.17 -18.90 -6.32
C THR A 159 -15.68 -18.74 -6.14
N LEU A 160 -16.28 -17.70 -6.74
CA LEU A 160 -17.73 -17.48 -6.71
C LEU A 160 -18.49 -18.58 -7.43
N SER A 161 -17.99 -19.04 -8.59
CA SER A 161 -18.63 -20.12 -9.36
C SER A 161 -18.68 -21.44 -8.58
N LYS A 162 -17.60 -21.78 -7.87
CA LYS A 162 -17.54 -23.00 -7.02
C LYS A 162 -18.44 -22.92 -5.78
N GLY A 163 -18.73 -21.73 -5.28
CA GLY A 163 -19.68 -21.54 -4.17
C GLY A 163 -21.13 -21.76 -4.59
N ALA A 164 -21.47 -21.43 -5.84
CA ALA A 164 -22.83 -21.56 -6.38
C ALA A 164 -23.22 -23.00 -6.76
N GLU A 165 -22.25 -23.88 -7.06
CA GLU A 165 -22.50 -25.29 -7.38
C GLU A 165 -22.67 -26.19 -6.12
N ASN A 166 -22.39 -25.66 -4.93
CA ASN A 166 -22.41 -26.41 -3.66
C ASN A 166 -23.51 -25.95 -2.67
N GLY A 167 -24.49 -25.14 -3.13
CA GLY A 167 -25.62 -24.65 -2.34
C GLY A 167 -26.96 -25.02 -2.97
#